data_AF-A0A1C6E4X1-F1
#
_entry.id   AF-A0A1C6E4X1-F1
#
_cell.length_a   1.000
_cell.length_b   1.000
_cell.length_c   1.000
_cell.angle_alpha   90.00
_cell.angle_beta   90.00
_cell.angle_gamma   90.00
#
_symmetry.space_group_name_H-M   'P 1'
#
loop_
_entity.id
_entity.type
_entity.pdbx_description
1 polymer ?
#
loop_
_entity_poly.entity_id
_entity_poly.type
_entity_poly.pdbx_seq_one_letter_code
_entity_poly.pdbx_strand_id
1 'polypeptide(L)'
;MVKDLSRFGREYIDSGKYIERLFPALGVRFIAINDNYDSLKGKNQADEIIIPFKNLINDAYCRDISIKIRSNLEIKRKKGECVTPFVAFGYRKTKTDKHKLEIDPSAGSVVQDIFKMKLRGMSQDAIANRLNELGILSPFEYKISSGSHYETGFRQKEQALWSSVTVRRILENEVYIGNLVQGKRTTPNHKVKQTYVKPEDDWIRIEKNHEPLVSDRDFEIVQRLLGMDTRTSPDQKQVYLLSGIAAMCQLWAFFTKRNGASAKMLRCSNQWRSCVSKSGDPTGTAGGEYPWACSSVCSVNVGKRKESIFQQAMRLQRDQYRRIAKTEPTVDLGKYETL
;
A
#
# COMPACT_ATOMS: atom_id res chain seq x y z
N MET A 1 35.21 -10.69 -26.77
CA MET A 1 34.70 -10.93 -28.14
C MET A 1 33.18 -11.00 -28.09
N VAL A 2 32.50 -10.32 -29.00
CA VAL A 2 31.03 -10.22 -29.05
C VAL A 2 30.57 -10.44 -30.51
N LYS A 3 29.34 -10.94 -30.71
CA LYS A 3 28.77 -11.14 -32.04
C LYS A 3 28.49 -9.80 -32.76
N ASP A 4 27.77 -8.89 -32.09
CA ASP A 4 27.34 -7.57 -32.59
C ASP A 4 27.47 -6.52 -31.46
N LEU A 5 27.65 -5.24 -31.78
CA LEU A 5 27.65 -4.11 -30.84
C LEU A 5 26.37 -4.04 -30.00
N SER A 6 25.22 -4.45 -30.57
CA SER A 6 23.93 -4.51 -29.86
C SER A 6 23.93 -5.47 -28.65
N ARG A 7 24.88 -6.41 -28.59
CA ARG A 7 25.03 -7.36 -27.47
C ARG A 7 25.97 -6.84 -26.39
N PHE A 8 26.76 -5.81 -26.69
CA PHE A 8 27.76 -5.28 -25.78
C PHE A 8 27.16 -4.37 -24.71
N GLY A 9 26.20 -3.53 -25.07
CA GLY A 9 25.45 -2.74 -24.08
C GLY A 9 24.18 -2.14 -24.67
N ARG A 10 23.21 -1.92 -23.78
CA ARG A 10 21.90 -1.34 -24.12
C ARG A 10 21.88 0.19 -23.97
N GLU A 11 22.98 0.78 -23.53
CA GLU A 11 23.13 2.22 -23.33
C GLU A 11 24.33 2.72 -24.12
N TYR A 12 24.08 3.56 -25.13
CA TYR A 12 25.11 4.03 -26.05
C TYR A 12 26.23 4.83 -25.34
N ILE A 13 25.90 5.56 -24.27
CA ILE A 13 26.85 6.40 -23.52
C ILE A 13 27.88 5.51 -22.81
N ASP A 14 27.39 4.52 -22.08
CA ASP A 14 28.24 3.58 -21.37
C ASP A 14 29.03 2.72 -22.35
N SER A 15 28.39 2.17 -23.37
CA SER A 15 29.06 1.39 -24.40
C SER A 15 30.17 2.17 -25.11
N GLY A 16 29.93 3.45 -25.43
CA GLY A 16 30.96 4.34 -25.97
C GLY A 16 32.12 4.55 -24.99
N LYS A 17 31.84 4.86 -23.73
CA LYS A 17 32.85 5.03 -22.67
C LYS A 17 33.71 3.77 -22.49
N TYR A 18 33.11 2.59 -22.52
CA TYR A 18 33.83 1.33 -22.39
C TYR A 18 34.76 1.07 -23.59
N ILE A 19 34.24 1.23 -24.81
CA ILE A 19 34.98 0.95 -26.05
C ILE A 19 36.10 1.98 -26.27
N GLU A 20 35.85 3.26 -26.02
CA GLU A 20 36.78 4.35 -26.35
C GLU A 20 37.79 4.64 -25.23
N ARG A 21 37.40 4.48 -23.96
CA ARG A 21 38.25 4.86 -22.81
C ARG A 21 38.68 3.68 -21.96
N LEU A 22 37.76 2.85 -21.50
CA LEU A 22 38.09 1.85 -20.49
C LEU A 22 38.88 0.67 -21.05
N PHE A 23 38.45 0.07 -22.16
CA PHE A 23 39.14 -1.09 -22.74
C PHE A 23 40.54 -0.78 -23.24
N PRO A 24 40.81 0.36 -23.92
CA PRO A 24 42.17 0.74 -24.25
C PRO A 24 43.03 0.97 -23.01
N ALA A 25 42.50 1.62 -21.96
CA ALA A 25 43.23 1.84 -20.71
C ALA A 25 43.59 0.53 -19.98
N LEU A 26 42.75 -0.50 -20.11
CA LEU A 26 42.99 -1.83 -19.53
C LEU A 26 43.77 -2.78 -20.46
N GLY A 27 44.16 -2.33 -21.66
CA GLY A 27 44.81 -3.19 -22.66
C GLY A 27 43.92 -4.32 -23.19
N VAL A 28 42.60 -4.20 -23.05
CA VAL A 28 41.63 -5.23 -23.46
C VAL A 28 41.26 -5.03 -24.92
N ARG A 29 41.49 -6.07 -25.74
CA ARG A 29 41.02 -6.10 -27.14
C ARG A 29 39.52 -6.40 -27.20
N PHE A 30 38.76 -5.48 -27.78
CA PHE A 30 37.36 -5.67 -28.12
C PHE A 30 37.21 -6.01 -29.61
N ILE A 31 36.42 -7.05 -29.90
CA ILE A 31 36.12 -7.53 -31.25
C ILE A 31 34.61 -7.74 -31.37
N ALA A 32 33.99 -7.12 -32.36
CA ALA A 32 32.61 -7.37 -32.77
C ALA A 32 32.59 -7.94 -34.20
N ILE A 33 32.23 -9.23 -34.33
CA ILE A 33 32.43 -10.03 -35.55
C ILE A 33 31.60 -9.49 -36.72
N ASN A 34 30.30 -9.30 -36.50
CA ASN A 34 29.37 -8.89 -37.56
C ASN A 34 29.47 -7.40 -37.89
N ASP A 35 29.95 -6.60 -36.94
CA ASP A 35 30.19 -5.17 -37.16
C ASP A 35 31.56 -4.88 -37.76
N ASN A 36 32.35 -5.93 -38.02
CA ASN A 36 33.72 -5.88 -38.52
C ASN A 36 34.62 -4.92 -37.72
N TYR A 37 34.40 -4.85 -36.40
CA TYR A 37 35.15 -3.98 -35.52
C TYR A 37 36.18 -4.76 -34.72
N ASP A 38 37.42 -4.28 -34.75
CA ASP A 38 38.54 -4.84 -34.00
C ASP A 38 39.40 -3.71 -33.47
N SER A 39 39.42 -3.54 -32.16
CA SER A 39 40.19 -2.48 -31.48
C SER A 39 41.70 -2.47 -31.74
N LEU A 40 42.29 -3.56 -32.25
CA LEU A 40 43.72 -3.64 -32.61
C LEU A 40 44.00 -3.32 -34.08
N LYS A 41 43.04 -3.54 -34.98
CA LYS A 41 43.18 -3.16 -36.39
C LYS A 41 42.93 -1.66 -36.44
N GLY A 42 43.94 -0.91 -36.91
CA GLY A 42 44.01 0.55 -36.78
C GLY A 42 42.66 1.26 -36.96
N LYS A 43 42.40 2.24 -36.10
CA LYS A 43 41.22 3.11 -36.11
C LYS A 43 41.04 3.73 -37.50
N ASN A 44 40.25 3.10 -38.37
CA ASN A 44 39.79 3.81 -39.55
C ASN A 44 38.90 4.95 -39.05
N GLN A 45 39.08 6.19 -39.53
CA GLN A 45 38.20 7.31 -39.15
C GLN A 45 36.71 6.98 -39.34
N ALA A 46 36.40 6.12 -40.32
CA ALA A 46 35.07 5.58 -40.53
C ALA A 46 34.55 4.79 -39.31
N ASP A 47 35.36 3.96 -38.67
CA ASP A 47 34.94 3.14 -37.53
C ASP A 47 34.68 3.99 -36.28
N GLU A 48 35.48 5.03 -36.05
CA GLU A 48 35.26 5.99 -34.94
C GLU A 48 33.92 6.75 -35.07
N ILE A 49 33.46 6.99 -36.30
CA ILE A 49 32.17 7.66 -36.55
C ILE A 49 31.02 6.63 -36.56
N ILE A 50 31.19 5.50 -37.25
CA ILE A 50 30.14 4.50 -37.49
C ILE A 50 29.70 3.82 -36.19
N ILE A 51 30.61 3.57 -35.24
CA ILE A 51 30.28 2.85 -34.00
C ILE A 51 29.30 3.65 -33.11
N PRO A 52 29.54 4.94 -32.79
CA PRO A 52 28.55 5.77 -32.12
C PRO A 52 27.20 5.81 -32.83
N PHE A 53 27.18 5.93 -34.17
CA PHE A 53 25.92 5.91 -34.93
C PHE A 53 25.18 4.57 -34.82
N LYS A 54 25.87 3.45 -34.95
CA LYS A 54 25.27 2.11 -34.77
C LYS A 54 24.71 1.93 -33.35
N ASN A 55 25.47 2.36 -32.33
CA ASN A 55 25.01 2.32 -30.95
C ASN A 55 23.79 3.20 -30.70
N LEU A 56 23.73 4.38 -31.33
CA LEU A 56 22.58 5.28 -31.27
C LEU A 56 21.34 4.66 -31.92
N ILE A 57 21.48 4.06 -33.11
CA ILE A 57 20.39 3.35 -33.80
C ILE A 57 19.87 2.19 -32.94
N ASN A 58 20.76 1.42 -32.33
CA ASN A 58 20.39 0.32 -31.43
C ASN A 58 19.62 0.82 -30.19
N ASP A 59 20.03 1.93 -29.58
CA ASP A 59 19.31 2.56 -28.45
C ASP A 59 17.93 3.08 -28.90
N ALA A 60 17.85 3.72 -30.06
CA ALA A 60 16.59 4.19 -30.63
C ALA A 60 15.61 3.04 -30.89
N TYR A 61 16.09 1.91 -31.43
CA TYR A 61 15.29 0.72 -31.66
C TYR A 61 14.74 0.12 -30.35
N CYS A 62 15.58 0.05 -29.32
CA CYS A 62 15.20 -0.40 -27.99
C CYS A 62 14.12 0.50 -27.35
N ARG A 63 14.23 1.82 -27.56
CA ARG A 63 13.22 2.80 -27.14
C ARG A 63 11.89 2.59 -27.86
N ASP A 64 11.91 2.45 -29.18
CA ASP A 64 10.69 2.27 -29.99
C ASP A 64 9.94 0.98 -29.63
N ILE A 65 10.65 -0.15 -29.51
CA ILE A 65 10.05 -1.41 -29.01
C ILE A 65 9.43 -1.20 -27.63
N SER A 66 10.13 -0.52 -26.74
CA SER A 66 9.61 -0.28 -25.38
C SER A 66 8.33 0.54 -25.39
N ILE A 67 8.25 1.57 -26.25
CA ILE A 67 7.04 2.39 -26.43
C ILE A 67 5.90 1.54 -27.01
N LYS A 68 6.16 0.75 -28.06
CA LYS A 68 5.17 -0.15 -28.68
C LYS A 68 4.64 -1.21 -27.73
N ILE A 69 5.50 -1.80 -26.90
CA ILE A 69 5.07 -2.76 -25.88
C ILE A 69 4.19 -2.05 -24.84
N ARG A 70 4.59 -0.87 -24.37
CA ARG A 70 3.81 -0.09 -23.39
C ARG A 70 2.43 0.28 -23.95
N SER A 71 2.35 0.76 -25.19
CA SER A 71 1.08 1.10 -25.84
C SER A 71 0.20 -0.14 -26.06
N ASN A 72 0.78 -1.27 -26.49
CA ASN A 72 0.04 -2.53 -26.63
C ASN A 72 -0.53 -3.00 -25.29
N LEU A 73 0.26 -2.95 -24.21
CA LEU A 73 -0.21 -3.30 -22.87
C LEU A 73 -1.31 -2.33 -22.40
N GLU A 74 -1.19 -1.04 -22.69
CA GLU A 74 -2.21 -0.03 -22.37
C GLU A 74 -3.53 -0.33 -23.09
N ILE A 75 -3.47 -0.64 -24.39
CA ILE A 75 -4.66 -1.02 -25.19
C ILE A 75 -5.32 -2.26 -24.60
N LYS A 76 -4.54 -3.28 -24.24
CA LYS A 76 -5.07 -4.50 -23.60
C LYS A 76 -5.75 -4.21 -22.27
N ARG A 77 -5.15 -3.37 -21.42
CA ARG A 77 -5.76 -2.93 -20.16
C ARG A 77 -7.10 -2.25 -20.41
N LYS A 78 -7.16 -1.31 -21.35
CA LYS A 78 -8.40 -0.58 -21.72
C LYS A 78 -9.48 -1.49 -22.30
N LYS A 79 -9.10 -2.62 -22.91
CA LYS A 79 -10.03 -3.64 -23.41
C LYS A 79 -10.58 -4.57 -22.33
N GLY A 80 -10.08 -4.52 -21.10
CA GLY A 80 -10.49 -5.46 -20.03
C GLY A 80 -9.72 -6.77 -20.01
N GLU A 81 -8.65 -6.89 -20.81
CA GLU A 81 -7.82 -8.09 -20.83
C GLU A 81 -6.93 -8.16 -19.57
N CYS A 82 -6.91 -9.32 -18.90
CA CYS A 82 -6.02 -9.55 -17.78
C CYS A 82 -4.57 -9.70 -18.26
N VAL A 83 -3.79 -8.62 -18.15
CA VAL A 83 -2.39 -8.55 -18.57
C VAL A 83 -1.45 -9.19 -17.53
N THR A 84 -1.85 -9.24 -16.26
CA THR A 84 -0.96 -9.72 -15.19
C THR A 84 -0.65 -11.21 -15.35
N PRO A 85 0.61 -11.63 -15.11
CA PRO A 85 0.97 -13.05 -15.15
C PRO A 85 0.27 -13.84 -14.04
N PHE A 86 0.03 -13.18 -12.91
CA PHE A 86 -0.58 -13.76 -11.72
C PHE A 86 -1.92 -13.08 -11.42
N VAL A 87 -2.89 -13.91 -11.07
CA VAL A 87 -4.27 -13.51 -10.76
C VAL A 87 -4.46 -13.43 -9.24
N ALA A 88 -5.42 -12.64 -8.78
CA ALA A 88 -5.84 -12.60 -7.39
C ALA A 88 -6.35 -13.98 -6.92
N PHE A 89 -6.13 -14.29 -5.65
CA PHE A 89 -6.60 -15.53 -5.04
C PHE A 89 -8.13 -15.66 -5.15
N GLY A 90 -8.64 -16.85 -5.50
CA GLY A 90 -10.07 -17.07 -5.78
C GLY A 90 -10.44 -17.03 -7.26
N TYR A 91 -9.54 -16.55 -8.12
CA TYR A 91 -9.71 -16.55 -9.56
C TYR A 91 -8.57 -17.29 -10.25
N ARG A 92 -8.87 -17.85 -11.42
CA ARG A 92 -7.91 -18.48 -12.32
C ARG A 92 -8.09 -17.95 -13.74
N LYS A 93 -7.06 -18.11 -14.56
CA LYS A 93 -7.18 -17.80 -15.99
C LYS A 93 -7.91 -18.94 -16.69
N THR A 94 -8.76 -18.58 -17.65
CA THR A 94 -9.41 -19.57 -18.51
C THR A 94 -8.38 -20.37 -19.31
N LYS A 95 -8.67 -21.65 -19.58
CA LYS A 95 -7.80 -22.50 -20.41
C LYS A 95 -7.80 -22.07 -21.89
N THR A 96 -8.93 -21.59 -22.40
CA THR A 96 -9.10 -21.11 -23.78
C THR A 96 -8.53 -19.71 -23.98
N ASP A 97 -8.73 -18.79 -23.02
CA ASP A 97 -8.25 -17.41 -23.09
C ASP A 97 -7.46 -17.02 -21.84
N LYS A 98 -6.15 -16.77 -22.04
CA LYS A 98 -5.22 -16.36 -20.97
C LYS A 98 -5.50 -14.95 -20.42
N HIS A 99 -6.38 -14.19 -21.08
CA HIS A 99 -6.75 -12.83 -20.71
C HIS A 99 -8.07 -12.74 -19.96
N LYS A 100 -8.85 -13.82 -19.87
CA LYS A 100 -10.10 -13.86 -19.11
C LYS A 100 -9.91 -14.48 -17.73
N LEU A 101 -10.72 -14.00 -16.78
CA LEU A 101 -10.75 -14.46 -15.40
C LEU A 101 -12.00 -15.31 -15.16
N GLU A 102 -11.79 -16.48 -14.57
CA GLU A 102 -12.84 -17.40 -14.13
C GLU A 102 -12.70 -17.65 -12.63
N ILE A 103 -13.83 -17.94 -11.97
CA ILE A 103 -13.83 -18.30 -10.56
C ILE A 103 -13.14 -19.67 -10.39
N ASP A 104 -12.24 -19.74 -9.42
CA ASP A 104 -11.75 -21.02 -8.92
C ASP A 104 -12.72 -21.51 -7.82
N PRO A 105 -13.41 -22.66 -7.98
CA PRO A 105 -14.37 -23.12 -6.97
C PRO A 105 -13.75 -23.34 -5.59
N SER A 106 -12.49 -23.82 -5.54
CA SER A 106 -11.84 -24.13 -4.27
C SER A 106 -11.36 -22.86 -3.58
N ALA A 107 -10.60 -22.01 -4.28
CA ALA A 107 -10.10 -20.77 -3.68
C ALA A 107 -11.20 -19.71 -3.51
N GLY A 108 -12.19 -19.68 -4.40
CA GLY A 108 -13.30 -18.72 -4.39
C GLY A 108 -14.21 -18.90 -3.19
N SER A 109 -14.49 -20.15 -2.78
CA SER A 109 -15.27 -20.43 -1.57
C SER A 109 -14.59 -19.90 -0.30
N VAL A 110 -13.27 -20.07 -0.20
CA VAL A 110 -12.46 -19.52 0.91
C VAL A 110 -12.56 -17.99 0.96
N VAL A 111 -12.50 -17.31 -0.19
CA VAL A 111 -12.66 -15.85 -0.23
C VAL A 111 -14.05 -15.44 0.26
N GLN A 112 -15.11 -16.10 -0.21
CA GLN A 112 -16.47 -15.81 0.26
C GLN A 112 -16.61 -16.00 1.77
N ASP A 113 -15.99 -17.04 2.31
CA ASP A 113 -16.01 -17.30 3.76
C ASP A 113 -15.21 -16.26 4.54
N ILE A 114 -14.11 -15.73 4.00
CA ILE A 114 -13.38 -14.59 4.57
C ILE A 114 -14.29 -13.36 4.70
N PHE A 115 -15.03 -13.01 3.64
CA PHE A 115 -15.97 -11.89 3.68
C PHE A 115 -17.10 -12.12 4.69
N LYS A 116 -17.71 -13.33 4.71
CA LYS A 116 -18.73 -13.69 5.70
C LYS A 116 -18.20 -13.61 7.14
N MET A 117 -16.98 -14.09 7.41
CA MET A 117 -16.37 -14.01 8.73
C MET A 117 -16.13 -12.56 9.16
N LYS A 118 -15.73 -11.67 8.24
CA LYS A 118 -15.56 -10.25 8.54
C LYS A 118 -16.90 -9.55 8.79
N LEU A 119 -17.94 -9.86 8.02
CA LEU A 119 -19.30 -9.36 8.24
C LEU A 119 -19.88 -9.79 9.60
N ARG A 120 -19.48 -10.97 10.11
CA ARG A 120 -19.79 -11.42 11.48
C ARG A 120 -19.01 -10.68 12.57
N GLY A 121 -18.12 -9.76 12.21
CA GLY A 121 -17.34 -8.95 13.14
C GLY A 121 -16.03 -9.59 13.61
N MET A 122 -15.53 -10.64 12.96
CA MET A 122 -14.22 -11.21 13.33
C MET A 122 -13.08 -10.25 12.97
N SER A 123 -12.03 -10.23 13.80
CA SER A 123 -10.81 -9.46 13.50
C SER A 123 -10.00 -10.14 12.38
N GLN A 124 -9.18 -9.37 11.68
CA GLN A 124 -8.33 -9.89 10.59
C GLN A 124 -7.36 -10.97 11.09
N ASP A 125 -6.80 -10.79 12.29
CA ASP A 125 -5.93 -11.78 12.94
C ASP A 125 -6.71 -13.06 13.30
N ALA A 126 -7.93 -12.92 13.84
CA ALA A 126 -8.76 -14.08 14.16
C ALA A 126 -9.14 -14.88 12.90
N ILE A 127 -9.44 -14.19 11.79
CA ILE A 127 -9.70 -14.82 10.50
C ILE A 127 -8.45 -15.58 10.01
N ALA A 128 -7.27 -14.95 10.06
CA ALA A 128 -6.03 -15.60 9.65
C ALA A 128 -5.73 -16.85 10.49
N ASN A 129 -5.87 -16.76 11.81
CA ASN A 129 -5.68 -17.91 12.70
C ASN A 129 -6.69 -19.03 12.41
N ARG A 130 -7.95 -18.68 12.17
CA ARG A 130 -8.99 -19.66 11.83
C ARG A 130 -8.69 -20.40 10.52
N LEU A 131 -8.21 -19.70 9.50
CA LEU A 131 -7.81 -20.32 8.23
C LEU A 131 -6.61 -21.26 8.41
N ASN A 132 -5.65 -20.88 9.24
CA ASN A 132 -4.51 -21.72 9.60
C ASN A 132 -4.93 -22.98 10.39
N GLU A 133 -5.86 -22.85 11.34
CA GLU A 133 -6.43 -23.99 12.09
C GLU A 133 -7.15 -24.99 11.18
N LEU A 134 -7.82 -24.50 10.14
CA LEU A 134 -8.49 -25.32 9.12
C LEU A 134 -7.51 -25.98 8.14
N GLY A 135 -6.20 -25.66 8.23
CA GLY A 135 -5.19 -26.18 7.30
C GLY A 135 -5.34 -25.66 5.87
N ILE A 136 -5.99 -24.50 5.69
CA ILE A 136 -6.19 -23.93 4.35
C ILE A 136 -4.88 -23.29 3.88
N LEU A 137 -4.40 -23.71 2.72
CA LEU A 137 -3.19 -23.17 2.09
C LEU A 137 -3.30 -21.65 1.92
N SER A 138 -2.21 -20.93 2.20
CA SER A 138 -2.18 -19.49 1.97
C SER A 138 -2.18 -19.19 0.46
N PRO A 139 -2.55 -17.96 0.04
CA PRO A 139 -2.54 -17.59 -1.37
C PRO A 139 -1.19 -17.79 -2.07
N PHE A 140 -0.10 -17.68 -1.32
CA PHE A 140 1.25 -17.91 -1.82
C PHE A 140 1.49 -19.40 -2.08
N GLU A 141 1.15 -20.27 -1.13
CA GLU A 141 1.32 -21.71 -1.27
C GLU A 141 0.38 -22.30 -2.29
N TYR A 142 -0.88 -21.88 -2.29
CA TYR A 142 -1.88 -22.30 -3.25
C TYR A 142 -1.39 -22.08 -4.69
N LYS A 143 -0.73 -20.95 -4.92
CA LYS A 143 -0.16 -20.59 -6.22
C LYS A 143 1.05 -21.46 -6.61
N ILE A 144 1.86 -21.89 -5.65
CA ILE A 144 2.95 -22.86 -5.88
C ILE A 144 2.35 -24.23 -6.20
N SER A 145 1.37 -24.70 -5.41
CA SER A 145 0.71 -25.98 -5.65
C SER A 145 -0.05 -26.03 -6.98
N SER A 146 -0.54 -24.89 -7.46
CA SER A 146 -1.21 -24.78 -8.76
C SER A 146 -0.22 -24.76 -9.95
N GLY A 147 1.08 -25.01 -9.72
CA GLY A 147 2.09 -25.11 -10.77
C GLY A 147 2.71 -23.77 -11.21
N SER A 148 2.52 -22.68 -10.46
CA SER A 148 3.26 -21.45 -10.74
C SER A 148 4.68 -21.57 -10.23
N HIS A 149 5.68 -21.43 -11.11
CA HIS A 149 7.10 -21.25 -10.72
C HIS A 149 7.32 -19.87 -10.08
N TYR A 150 6.76 -19.68 -8.89
CA TYR A 150 6.88 -18.45 -8.12
C TYR A 150 7.86 -18.68 -6.97
N GLU A 151 9.10 -18.23 -7.18
CA GLU A 151 10.14 -18.28 -6.17
C GLU A 151 10.38 -16.89 -5.58
N THR A 152 10.48 -16.81 -4.25
CA THR A 152 10.82 -15.58 -3.55
C THR A 152 11.86 -15.87 -2.49
N GLY A 153 12.96 -15.11 -2.46
CA GLY A 153 14.01 -15.21 -1.44
C GLY A 153 13.57 -14.78 -0.02
N PHE A 154 12.32 -14.32 0.15
CA PHE A 154 11.76 -13.90 1.43
C PHE A 154 10.96 -15.02 2.13
N ARG A 155 11.08 -16.28 1.68
CA ARG A 155 10.41 -17.42 2.31
C ARG A 155 11.10 -17.73 3.63
N GLN A 156 10.54 -17.25 4.74
CA GLN A 156 11.10 -17.44 6.08
C GLN A 156 10.80 -18.82 6.69
N LYS A 157 9.74 -19.51 6.23
CA LYS A 157 9.32 -20.83 6.71
C LYS A 157 9.03 -21.78 5.55
N GLU A 158 9.15 -23.08 5.81
CA GLU A 158 8.79 -24.13 4.85
C GLU A 158 7.34 -23.98 4.38
N GLN A 159 6.43 -23.57 5.26
CA GLN A 159 5.05 -23.21 4.90
C GLN A 159 4.73 -21.76 5.23
N ALA A 160 4.17 -21.04 4.25
CA ALA A 160 3.70 -19.68 4.41
C ALA A 160 2.26 -19.70 4.95
N LEU A 161 2.09 -19.33 6.21
CA LEU A 161 0.79 -19.26 6.88
C LEU A 161 0.01 -18.01 6.48
N TRP A 162 -1.31 -18.02 6.73
CA TRP A 162 -2.15 -16.84 6.64
C TRP A 162 -1.71 -15.77 7.65
N SER A 163 -1.66 -14.52 7.19
CA SER A 163 -1.40 -13.34 8.01
C SER A 163 -2.56 -12.36 7.90
N SER A 164 -2.76 -11.52 8.92
CA SER A 164 -3.78 -10.46 8.86
C SER A 164 -3.56 -9.48 7.72
N VAL A 165 -2.30 -9.21 7.35
CA VAL A 165 -1.98 -8.39 6.17
C VAL A 165 -2.48 -9.03 4.89
N THR A 166 -2.35 -10.35 4.75
CA THR A 166 -2.87 -11.09 3.59
C THR A 166 -4.39 -11.02 3.53
N VAL A 167 -5.07 -11.24 4.67
CA VAL A 167 -6.53 -11.13 4.78
C VAL A 167 -6.99 -9.71 4.44
N ARG A 168 -6.33 -8.68 4.99
CA ARG A 168 -6.62 -7.28 4.71
C ARG A 168 -6.53 -6.96 3.21
N ARG A 169 -5.46 -7.41 2.54
CA ARG A 169 -5.28 -7.22 1.10
C ARG A 169 -6.40 -7.87 0.27
N ILE A 170 -6.96 -8.99 0.73
CA ILE A 170 -8.10 -9.63 0.06
C ILE A 170 -9.35 -8.78 0.27
N LEU A 171 -9.61 -8.35 1.50
CA LEU A 171 -10.80 -7.56 1.83
C LEU A 171 -10.80 -6.19 1.14
N GLU A 172 -9.65 -5.56 0.91
CA GLU A 172 -9.52 -4.25 0.22
C GLU A 172 -9.57 -4.35 -1.32
N ASN A 173 -9.54 -5.55 -1.90
CA ASN A 173 -9.36 -5.70 -3.34
C ASN A 173 -10.69 -5.66 -4.11
N GLU A 174 -10.86 -4.64 -4.95
CA GLU A 174 -12.01 -4.45 -5.84
C GLU A 174 -12.20 -5.57 -6.89
N VAL A 175 -11.20 -6.44 -7.10
CA VAL A 175 -11.34 -7.59 -8.00
C VAL A 175 -12.48 -8.52 -7.57
N TYR A 176 -12.80 -8.60 -6.28
CA TYR A 176 -13.84 -9.50 -5.78
C TYR A 176 -15.29 -9.05 -6.07
N ILE A 177 -15.48 -7.77 -6.40
CA ILE A 177 -16.75 -7.21 -6.88
C ILE A 177 -16.87 -7.20 -8.41
N GLY A 178 -15.92 -7.83 -9.12
CA GLY A 178 -15.91 -7.90 -10.58
C GLY A 178 -15.22 -6.72 -11.26
N ASN A 179 -14.58 -5.82 -10.50
CA ASN A 179 -13.88 -4.67 -11.05
C ASN A 179 -12.41 -5.00 -11.33
N LEU A 180 -11.94 -4.74 -12.54
CA LEU A 180 -10.55 -4.98 -12.93
C LEU A 180 -9.76 -3.67 -12.87
N VAL A 181 -8.90 -3.55 -11.86
CA VAL A 181 -8.02 -2.39 -11.69
C VAL A 181 -6.59 -2.74 -12.11
N GLN A 182 -6.08 -2.06 -13.14
CA GLN A 182 -4.75 -2.29 -13.70
C GLN A 182 -3.96 -0.99 -13.88
N GLY A 183 -2.65 -1.12 -14.08
CA GLY A 183 -1.78 0.04 -14.38
C GLY A 183 -1.32 0.85 -13.16
N LYS A 184 -1.50 0.34 -11.93
CA LYS A 184 -1.13 1.04 -10.67
C LYS A 184 0.34 1.47 -10.58
N ARG A 185 1.23 0.80 -11.30
CA ARG A 185 2.68 1.02 -11.26
C ARG A 185 3.24 1.20 -12.65
N THR A 186 4.20 2.10 -12.78
CA THR A 186 4.92 2.34 -14.04
C THR A 186 6.39 2.65 -13.79
N THR A 187 7.18 2.54 -14.85
CA THR A 187 8.57 2.99 -14.87
C THR A 187 8.68 4.26 -15.72
N PRO A 188 9.47 5.26 -15.30
CA PRO A 188 9.54 6.54 -16.00
C PRO A 188 10.09 6.36 -17.42
N ASN A 189 11.13 5.54 -17.57
CA ASN A 189 11.77 5.28 -18.85
C ASN A 189 12.12 3.79 -19.00
N HIS A 190 12.39 3.33 -20.21
CA HIS A 190 12.87 1.98 -20.50
C HIS A 190 14.27 1.72 -19.91
N LYS A 191 15.07 2.77 -19.70
CA LYS A 191 16.41 2.70 -19.09
C LYS A 191 16.36 2.59 -17.56
N VAL A 192 15.42 3.29 -16.93
CA VAL A 192 15.31 3.36 -15.47
C VAL A 192 14.35 2.28 -14.96
N LYS A 193 14.88 1.34 -14.19
CA LYS A 193 14.09 0.25 -13.59
C LYS A 193 13.34 0.64 -12.31
N GLN A 194 13.57 1.86 -11.80
CA GLN A 194 12.84 2.38 -10.65
C GLN A 194 11.35 2.48 -10.99
N THR A 195 10.53 1.77 -10.21
CA THR A 195 9.08 1.75 -10.38
C THR A 195 8.45 2.71 -9.38
N TYR A 196 7.48 3.51 -9.82
CA TYR A 196 6.66 4.36 -8.95
C TYR A 196 5.18 4.01 -9.11
N VAL A 197 4.39 4.41 -8.11
CA VAL A 197 2.93 4.23 -8.09
C VAL A 197 2.30 5.45 -8.77
N LYS A 198 1.41 5.21 -9.74
CA LYS A 198 0.67 6.27 -10.42
C LYS A 198 -0.42 6.83 -9.49
N PRO A 199 -0.82 8.11 -9.65
CA PRO A 199 -2.02 8.63 -8.97
C PRO A 199 -3.24 7.78 -9.35
N GLU A 200 -4.24 7.73 -8.46
CA GLU A 200 -5.40 6.86 -8.62
C GLU A 200 -6.26 7.17 -9.84
N ASP A 201 -6.27 8.42 -10.29
CA ASP A 201 -7.01 8.90 -11.46
C ASP A 201 -6.45 8.32 -12.78
N ASP A 202 -5.16 8.00 -12.81
CA ASP A 202 -4.49 7.38 -13.96
C ASP A 202 -4.65 5.86 -13.99
N TRP A 203 -5.34 5.27 -13.00
CA TRP A 203 -5.55 3.83 -12.96
C TRP A 203 -6.65 3.43 -13.94
N ILE A 204 -6.40 2.37 -14.70
CA ILE A 204 -7.42 1.83 -15.59
C ILE A 204 -8.33 0.95 -14.74
N ARG A 205 -9.55 1.44 -14.49
CA ARG A 205 -10.61 0.72 -13.79
C ARG A 205 -11.67 0.32 -14.81
N ILE A 206 -11.95 -0.97 -14.91
CA ILE A 206 -13.04 -1.50 -15.74
C ILE A 206 -14.02 -2.20 -14.82
N GLU A 207 -15.22 -1.66 -14.76
CA GLU A 207 -16.29 -2.18 -13.92
C GLU A 207 -16.89 -3.45 -14.53
N LYS A 208 -17.28 -4.40 -13.67
CA LYS A 208 -18.01 -5.64 -14.05
C LYS A 208 -17.37 -6.41 -15.21
N ASN A 209 -16.05 -6.54 -15.20
CA ASN A 209 -15.29 -7.25 -16.24
C ASN A 209 -15.41 -8.77 -16.14
N HIS A 210 -15.53 -9.31 -14.93
CA HIS A 210 -15.58 -10.74 -14.65
C HIS A 210 -16.60 -11.05 -13.55
N GLU A 211 -16.91 -12.33 -13.36
CA GLU A 211 -17.94 -12.76 -12.41
C GLU A 211 -17.55 -12.39 -10.95
N PRO A 212 -18.39 -11.64 -10.24
CA PRO A 212 -18.10 -11.21 -8.88
C PRO A 212 -18.23 -12.39 -7.90
N LEU A 213 -17.31 -12.48 -6.93
CA LEU A 213 -17.40 -13.45 -5.83
C LEU A 213 -18.24 -12.92 -4.67
N VAL A 214 -18.31 -11.59 -4.52
CA VAL A 214 -18.95 -10.87 -3.42
C VAL A 214 -19.82 -9.76 -4.00
N SER A 215 -20.96 -9.46 -3.35
CA SER A 215 -21.82 -8.36 -3.79
C SER A 215 -21.20 -7.00 -3.49
N ASP A 216 -21.50 -6.00 -4.33
CA ASP A 216 -21.06 -4.61 -4.12
C ASP A 216 -21.43 -4.10 -2.72
N ARG A 217 -22.65 -4.44 -2.26
CA ARG A 217 -23.17 -4.05 -0.94
C ARG A 217 -22.36 -4.65 0.21
N ASP A 218 -22.04 -5.94 0.13
CA ASP A 218 -21.25 -6.61 1.17
C ASP A 218 -19.84 -6.04 1.24
N PHE A 219 -19.25 -5.75 0.07
CA PHE A 219 -17.94 -5.13 -0.03
C PHE A 219 -17.91 -3.73 0.61
N GLU A 220 -18.89 -2.88 0.32
CA GLU A 220 -19.01 -1.55 0.92
C GLU A 220 -19.17 -1.60 2.45
N ILE A 221 -19.97 -2.55 2.97
CA ILE A 221 -20.11 -2.76 4.40
C ILE A 221 -18.75 -3.15 5.01
N VAL A 222 -18.03 -4.07 4.37
CA VAL A 222 -16.70 -4.48 4.81
C VAL A 222 -15.72 -3.30 4.77
N GLN A 223 -15.71 -2.46 3.74
CA GLN A 223 -14.83 -1.28 3.69
C GLN A 223 -15.12 -0.32 4.85
N ARG A 224 -16.39 -0.09 5.18
CA ARG A 224 -16.77 0.71 6.36
C ARG A 224 -16.29 0.07 7.66
N LEU A 225 -16.46 -1.24 7.80
CA LEU A 225 -15.95 -1.97 8.97
C LEU A 225 -14.42 -1.91 9.08
N LEU A 226 -13.70 -1.92 7.96
CA LEU A 226 -12.25 -1.75 7.93
C LEU A 226 -11.81 -0.35 8.35
N GLY A 227 -12.52 0.69 7.91
CA GLY A 227 -12.26 2.08 8.33
C GLY A 227 -12.52 2.33 9.81
N MET A 228 -13.45 1.59 10.41
CA MET A 228 -13.75 1.64 11.84
C MET A 228 -12.89 0.69 12.68
N ASP A 229 -12.14 -0.22 12.04
CA ASP A 229 -11.45 -1.30 12.75
C ASP A 229 -10.34 -0.74 13.63
N THR A 230 -10.42 -1.04 14.92
CA THR A 230 -9.45 -0.58 15.90
C THR A 230 -8.44 -1.63 16.26
N ARG A 231 -7.20 -1.19 16.40
CA ARG A 231 -6.11 -2.03 16.88
C ARG A 231 -6.48 -2.65 18.23
N THR A 232 -6.69 -3.96 18.23
CA THR A 232 -6.87 -4.74 19.44
C THR A 232 -5.49 -5.17 19.95
N SER A 233 -5.25 -5.05 21.26
CA SER A 233 -4.00 -5.53 21.84
C SER A 233 -3.89 -7.05 21.71
N PRO A 234 -2.69 -7.63 21.47
CA PRO A 234 -2.51 -9.07 21.21
C PRO A 234 -3.13 -10.00 22.27
N ASP A 235 -3.27 -9.50 23.50
CA ASP A 235 -3.69 -10.28 24.67
C ASP A 235 -5.20 -10.26 24.95
N GLN A 236 -6.00 -9.52 24.16
CA GLN A 236 -7.44 -9.40 24.38
C GLN A 236 -8.27 -9.83 23.18
N LYS A 237 -9.21 -10.74 23.42
CA LYS A 237 -10.16 -11.25 22.41
C LYS A 237 -11.34 -10.30 22.13
N GLN A 238 -11.54 -9.27 22.95
CA GLN A 238 -12.72 -8.40 22.89
C GLN A 238 -12.32 -6.96 22.56
N VAL A 239 -12.99 -6.38 21.56
CA VAL A 239 -12.86 -4.97 21.20
C VAL A 239 -13.62 -4.13 22.24
N TYR A 240 -13.02 -3.04 22.71
CA TYR A 240 -13.68 -2.17 23.68
C TYR A 240 -14.88 -1.46 23.03
N LEU A 241 -15.97 -1.27 23.80
CA LEU A 241 -17.25 -0.70 23.34
C LEU A 241 -17.15 0.66 22.62
N LEU A 242 -16.12 1.46 22.93
CA LEU A 242 -15.87 2.79 22.36
C LEU A 242 -14.57 2.87 21.55
N SER A 243 -13.94 1.72 21.29
CA SER A 243 -12.73 1.64 20.46
C SER A 243 -13.07 2.14 19.06
N GLY A 244 -12.42 3.21 18.60
CA GLY A 244 -12.57 3.74 17.24
C GLY A 244 -13.62 4.83 17.10
N ILE A 245 -14.46 5.01 18.12
CA ILE A 245 -15.50 6.05 18.18
C ILE A 245 -15.05 7.22 19.06
N ALA A 246 -14.22 6.97 20.08
CA ALA A 246 -13.70 8.00 20.97
C ALA A 246 -12.54 8.79 20.32
N ALA A 247 -12.86 9.80 19.52
CA ALA A 247 -11.96 10.87 19.10
C ALA A 247 -12.39 12.19 19.76
N MET A 248 -11.47 12.87 20.46
CA MET A 248 -11.77 14.19 21.03
C MET A 248 -11.65 15.28 19.95
N CYS A 249 -12.66 16.14 19.87
CA CYS A 249 -12.88 17.10 18.77
C CYS A 249 -11.90 18.29 18.68
N GLN A 250 -10.70 18.25 19.28
CA GLN A 250 -9.74 19.37 19.14
C GLN A 250 -8.30 18.99 18.82
N LEU A 251 -7.87 17.75 19.01
CA LEU A 251 -6.57 17.27 18.55
C LEU A 251 -6.74 15.77 18.26
N TRP A 252 -6.26 15.31 17.10
CA TRP A 252 -6.27 13.89 16.71
C TRP A 252 -5.48 13.04 17.72
N ALA A 253 -6.14 12.66 18.80
CA ALA A 253 -5.54 11.85 19.84
C ALA A 253 -6.51 10.73 20.22
N PHE A 254 -5.99 9.51 20.18
CA PHE A 254 -6.73 8.30 20.48
C PHE A 254 -6.63 8.00 21.97
N PHE A 255 -7.72 7.50 22.57
CA PHE A 255 -7.71 7.10 23.97
C PHE A 255 -7.11 5.70 24.15
N THR A 256 -6.22 5.55 25.13
CA THR A 256 -5.67 4.25 25.57
C THR A 256 -6.11 3.98 27.00
N LYS A 257 -6.38 2.70 27.31
CA LYS A 257 -6.77 2.25 28.65
C LYS A 257 -5.54 1.76 29.42
N ARG A 258 -5.41 2.17 30.69
CA ARG A 258 -4.43 1.60 31.62
C ARG A 258 -5.15 0.87 32.76
N ASN A 259 -4.69 -0.33 33.09
CA ASN A 259 -5.15 -1.06 34.26
C ASN A 259 -4.20 -0.72 35.42
N GLY A 260 -4.64 0.17 36.32
CA GLY A 260 -4.05 0.31 37.65
C GLY A 260 -4.90 -0.44 38.68
N ALA A 261 -4.31 -0.85 39.80
CA ALA A 261 -5.02 -1.48 40.90
C ALA A 261 -6.24 -0.61 41.27
N SER A 262 -7.44 -1.13 40.99
CA SER A 262 -8.78 -0.59 41.29
C SER A 262 -9.46 0.46 40.37
N ALA A 263 -8.87 0.98 39.28
CA ALA A 263 -9.61 1.89 38.37
C ALA A 263 -9.29 1.72 36.87
N LYS A 264 -10.34 1.67 36.03
CA LYS A 264 -10.26 1.68 34.56
C LYS A 264 -10.45 3.12 34.07
N MET A 265 -9.42 3.69 33.43
CA MET A 265 -9.43 5.08 32.95
C MET A 265 -8.97 5.15 31.49
N LEU A 266 -9.60 6.02 30.69
CA LEU A 266 -9.22 6.34 29.32
C LEU A 266 -8.35 7.61 29.32
N ARG A 267 -7.18 7.58 28.66
CA ARG A 267 -6.28 8.75 28.48
C ARG A 267 -5.88 8.97 27.03
N CYS A 268 -5.72 10.25 26.66
CA CYS A 268 -5.18 10.71 25.39
C CYS A 268 -3.76 10.18 25.10
N SER A 269 -3.53 9.57 23.93
CA SER A 269 -2.27 8.89 23.56
C SER A 269 -1.08 9.84 23.41
N ASN A 270 -1.29 11.10 23.04
CA ASN A 270 -0.20 12.02 22.68
C ASN A 270 0.58 12.55 23.88
N GLN A 271 0.07 12.40 25.10
CA GLN A 271 0.70 12.94 26.30
C GLN A 271 1.81 12.04 26.89
N TRP A 272 1.92 10.79 26.44
CA TRP A 272 2.93 9.87 26.99
C TRP A 272 4.36 10.14 26.51
N ARG A 273 4.54 10.70 25.30
CA ARG A 273 5.89 10.93 24.75
C ARG A 273 6.63 12.12 25.39
N SER A 274 5.93 13.10 25.96
CA SER A 274 6.59 14.28 26.57
C SER A 274 6.88 14.13 28.06
N CYS A 275 6.25 13.18 28.77
CA CYS A 275 6.41 13.04 30.22
C CYS A 275 7.50 12.05 30.66
N VAL A 276 8.05 11.21 29.77
CA VAL A 276 9.05 10.18 30.13
C VAL A 276 10.50 10.68 30.02
N SER A 277 10.76 11.86 29.45
CA SER A 277 12.12 12.38 29.26
C SER A 277 12.63 13.39 30.31
N LYS A 278 11.88 13.64 31.40
CA LYS A 278 12.33 14.56 32.46
C LYS A 278 12.05 14.00 33.86
N SER A 279 12.82 13.00 34.26
CA SER A 279 13.03 12.67 35.67
C SER A 279 14.53 12.67 35.93
N GLY A 280 15.10 13.87 35.97
CA GLY A 280 16.50 14.15 36.25
C GLY A 280 16.67 15.67 36.33
N ASP A 281 16.94 16.14 37.55
CA ASP A 281 17.39 17.48 37.96
C ASP A 281 16.38 18.47 38.57
N PRO A 282 16.61 18.88 39.83
CA PRO A 282 15.91 19.97 40.51
C PRO A 282 16.76 21.24 40.42
N THR A 283 16.43 22.19 39.55
CA THR A 283 16.67 23.65 39.67
C THR A 283 16.47 24.35 38.31
N GLY A 284 15.81 25.51 38.31
CA GLY A 284 16.06 26.57 37.32
C GLY A 284 15.19 26.63 36.06
N THR A 285 14.12 27.41 36.15
CA THR A 285 13.66 28.45 35.19
C THR A 285 13.47 28.16 33.68
N ALA A 286 12.18 28.26 33.31
CA ALA A 286 11.58 29.02 32.19
C ALA A 286 11.80 28.60 30.71
N GLY A 287 10.67 28.43 30.00
CA GLY A 287 10.56 28.56 28.55
C GLY A 287 9.63 27.53 27.88
N GLY A 288 8.33 27.81 27.80
CA GLY A 288 7.38 27.00 27.03
C GLY A 288 5.92 27.31 27.38
N GLU A 289 5.21 27.90 26.42
CA GLU A 289 3.88 28.48 26.54
C GLU A 289 2.79 27.45 26.92
N TYR A 290 1.80 27.92 27.69
CA TYR A 290 0.55 27.26 28.12
C TYR A 290 0.60 26.22 29.28
N PRO A 291 0.82 26.65 30.54
CA PRO A 291 0.72 25.79 31.73
C PRO A 291 -0.71 25.37 32.11
N TRP A 292 -1.74 26.03 31.58
CA TRP A 292 -3.14 25.82 32.00
C TRP A 292 -3.86 24.69 31.26
N ALA A 293 -3.31 24.17 30.17
CA ALA A 293 -3.91 23.09 29.39
C ALA A 293 -3.77 21.69 30.06
N CYS A 294 -3.01 21.59 31.17
CA CYS A 294 -2.74 20.31 31.83
C CYS A 294 -3.63 20.04 33.05
N SER A 295 -4.39 21.03 33.56
CA SER A 295 -5.03 20.93 34.88
C SER A 295 -6.55 20.77 34.90
N SER A 296 -7.24 20.74 33.76
CA SER A 296 -8.70 20.56 33.80
C SER A 296 -9.21 19.69 32.66
N VAL A 297 -9.80 18.56 33.04
CA VAL A 297 -10.57 17.61 32.23
C VAL A 297 -9.70 16.69 31.37
N CYS A 298 -9.41 15.48 31.86
CA CYS A 298 -9.38 14.26 31.05
C CYS A 298 -9.18 13.00 31.92
N SER A 299 -10.13 12.78 32.85
CA SER A 299 -10.23 11.55 33.62
C SER A 299 -11.69 11.16 33.78
N VAL A 300 -12.22 10.35 32.87
CA VAL A 300 -13.57 9.77 33.06
C VAL A 300 -13.39 8.47 33.84
N ASN A 301 -13.79 8.48 35.11
CA ASN A 301 -13.78 7.32 35.98
C ASN A 301 -15.06 6.50 35.75
N VAL A 302 -14.93 5.29 35.21
CA VAL A 302 -16.07 4.44 34.85
C VAL A 302 -16.43 3.58 36.07
N GLY A 303 -17.19 4.13 37.02
CA GLY A 303 -17.59 3.43 38.24
C GLY A 303 -18.92 3.88 38.85
N LYS A 304 -19.93 3.00 38.74
CA LYS A 304 -21.18 2.89 39.53
C LYS A 304 -21.99 4.17 39.82
N ARG A 305 -22.69 4.74 38.83
CA ARG A 305 -23.93 5.51 39.06
C ARG A 305 -24.94 5.24 37.94
N LYS A 306 -26.24 5.21 38.28
CA LYS A 306 -27.39 4.87 37.41
C LYS A 306 -27.73 5.92 36.33
N GLU A 307 -26.95 6.99 36.18
CA GLU A 307 -27.06 7.87 35.01
C GLU A 307 -26.21 7.32 33.87
N SER A 308 -26.82 7.18 32.69
CA SER A 308 -26.12 6.81 31.47
C SER A 308 -24.96 7.80 31.25
N ILE A 309 -23.74 7.27 31.15
CA ILE A 309 -22.50 8.05 30.91
C ILE A 309 -22.66 8.98 29.69
N PHE A 310 -23.47 8.56 28.71
CA PHE A 310 -23.85 9.37 27.55
C PHE A 310 -24.68 10.60 27.91
N GLN A 311 -25.65 10.48 28.82
CA GLN A 311 -26.46 11.59 29.31
C GLN A 311 -25.63 12.59 30.12
N GLN A 312 -24.67 12.11 30.91
CA GLN A 312 -23.74 12.97 31.66
C GLN A 312 -22.77 13.73 30.74
N ALA A 313 -22.23 13.05 29.72
CA ALA A 313 -21.37 13.68 28.72
C ALA A 313 -22.13 14.76 27.92
N MET A 314 -23.35 14.46 27.48
CA MET A 314 -24.20 15.41 26.74
C MET A 314 -24.61 16.63 27.60
N ARG A 315 -24.80 16.46 28.92
CA ARG A 315 -25.08 17.56 29.84
C ARG A 315 -23.90 18.50 29.99
N LEU A 316 -22.70 17.95 30.23
CA LEU A 316 -21.46 18.71 30.35
C LEU A 316 -21.14 19.46 29.06
N GLN A 317 -21.37 18.83 27.91
CA GLN A 317 -21.18 19.44 26.60
C GLN A 317 -22.17 20.61 26.39
N ARG A 318 -23.44 20.44 26.75
CA ARG A 318 -24.47 21.49 26.67
C ARG A 318 -24.17 22.67 27.61
N ASP A 319 -23.64 22.42 28.80
CA ASP A 319 -23.24 23.46 29.74
C ASP A 319 -21.97 24.19 29.32
N GLN A 320 -21.04 23.51 28.62
CA GLN A 320 -19.86 24.14 28.04
C GLN A 320 -20.24 25.05 26.86
N TYR A 321 -21.13 24.60 25.96
CA TYR A 321 -21.67 25.43 24.87
C TYR A 321 -22.45 26.65 25.40
N ARG A 322 -23.21 26.51 26.50
CA ARG A 322 -23.89 27.64 27.16
C ARG A 322 -22.94 28.65 27.80
N ARG A 323 -21.74 28.23 28.22
CA ARG A 323 -20.71 29.15 28.74
C ARG A 323 -20.02 29.88 27.61
N ILE A 324 -19.67 29.19 26.53
CA ILE A 324 -19.07 29.77 25.33
C ILE A 324 -20.02 30.80 24.69
N ALA A 325 -21.31 30.47 24.57
CA ALA A 325 -22.34 31.37 24.04
C ALA A 325 -22.62 32.61 24.92
N LYS A 326 -22.17 32.63 26.19
CA LYS A 326 -22.26 33.80 27.08
C LYS A 326 -21.01 34.69 27.06
N THR A 327 -19.92 34.22 26.46
CA THR A 327 -18.62 34.90 26.44
C THR A 327 -18.24 35.48 25.09
N GLU A 328 -19.03 35.25 24.04
CA GLU A 328 -18.81 35.87 22.73
C GLU A 328 -19.60 37.18 22.62
N PRO A 329 -18.94 38.32 22.30
CA PRO A 329 -19.66 39.50 21.83
C PRO A 329 -20.27 39.19 20.46
N THR A 330 -21.53 39.54 20.26
CA THR A 330 -22.23 39.45 18.97
C THR A 330 -21.41 40.17 17.89
N VAL A 331 -20.83 39.40 16.96
CA VAL A 331 -20.18 39.93 15.77
C VAL A 331 -21.27 40.34 14.78
N ASP A 332 -21.37 41.64 14.54
CA ASP A 332 -22.25 42.26 13.57
C ASP A 332 -21.79 41.88 12.14
N LEU A 333 -22.61 41.10 11.42
CA LEU A 333 -22.36 40.71 10.04
C LEU A 333 -22.82 41.83 9.10
N GLY A 334 -22.05 42.91 9.06
CA GLY A 334 -22.25 44.01 8.11
C GLY A 334 -20.96 44.32 7.37
N LYS A 335 -21.01 44.15 6.03
CA LYS A 335 -20.05 44.60 4.99
C LYS A 335 -19.00 43.58 4.53
N TYR A 336 -19.40 42.77 3.55
CA TYR A 336 -18.57 42.46 2.38
C TYR A 336 -19.43 42.65 1.13
N GLU A 337 -19.59 43.91 0.72
CA GLU A 337 -19.87 44.27 -0.67
C GLU A 337 -18.61 44.96 -1.21
N THR A 338 -18.24 44.60 -2.44
CA THR A 338 -17.20 45.18 -3.31
C THR A 338 -15.74 45.00 -2.89
N LEU A 339 -15.06 44.05 -3.55
CA LEU A 339 -14.01 44.31 -4.56
C LEU A 339 -13.66 43.02 -5.31
#